data_AF-A0AAC9J1Y1-F1
#
_entry.id   AF-A0AAC9J1Y1-F1
#
_cell.length_a   1.000
_cell.length_b   1.000
_cell.length_c   1.000
_cell.angle_alpha   90.00
_cell.angle_beta   90.00
_cell.angle_gamma   90.00
#
_symmetry.space_group_name_H-M   'P 1'
#
loop_
_entity.id
_entity.type
_entity.pdbx_description
1 polymer ?
#
loop_
_entity_poly.entity_id
_entity_poly.type
_entity_poly.pdbx_seq_one_letter_code
_entity_poly.pdbx_strand_id
1 'polypeptide(L)' 'MSLDKENEKKRLELQMKWCEQKDYLLEKINEKLEEMKSIAVYAVEEELSASERQELNEQLNYLKVEVDMLQSQMQPTIH' A
#
# COMPACT_ATOMS: atom_id res chain seq x y z
N MET A 1 4.12 33.45 -24.20
CA MET A 1 5.26 33.28 -23.27
C MET A 1 4.88 33.25 -21.79
N SER A 2 3.90 34.01 -21.26
CA SER A 2 3.49 33.90 -19.84
C SER A 2 2.50 32.76 -19.57
N LEU A 3 1.54 32.54 -20.47
CA LEU A 3 0.52 31.49 -20.34
C LEU A 3 1.12 30.08 -20.32
N ASP A 4 2.15 29.83 -21.14
CA ASP A 4 2.84 28.54 -21.21
C ASP A 4 3.57 28.21 -19.91
N LYS A 5 4.15 29.22 -19.24
CA LYS A 5 4.81 29.06 -17.94
C LYS A 5 3.81 28.77 -16.82
N GLU A 6 2.65 29.41 -16.84
CA GLU A 6 1.58 29.19 -15.86
C GLU A 6 0.95 27.78 -16.02
N ASN A 7 0.75 27.34 -17.26
CA ASN A 7 0.27 25.98 -17.53
C ASN A 7 1.28 24.90 -17.12
N GLU A 8 2.56 25.12 -17.39
CA GLU A 8 3.63 24.22 -16.97
C GLU A 8 3.73 24.14 -15.44
N LYS A 9 3.62 25.29 -14.75
CA LYS A 9 3.59 25.32 -13.29
C LYS A 9 2.43 24.49 -12.73
N LYS A 10 1.21 24.66 -13.25
CA LYS A 10 0.03 23.88 -12.82
C LYS A 10 0.19 22.39 -13.09
N ARG A 11 0.82 22.03 -14.21
CA ARG A 11 1.14 20.63 -14.56
C ARG A 11 2.10 20.03 -13.53
N LEU A 12 3.15 20.76 -13.16
CA LEU A 12 4.13 20.32 -12.17
C LEU A 12 3.51 20.22 -10.76
N GLU A 13 2.69 21.18 -10.36
CA GLU A 13 1.96 21.12 -9.08
C GLU A 13 1.02 19.92 -9.00
N LEU A 14 0.33 19.60 -10.09
CA LEU A 14 -0.48 18.39 -10.18
C LEU A 14 0.40 17.15 -10.04
N GLN A 15 1.51 17.06 -10.80
CA GLN A 15 2.44 15.93 -10.70
C GLN A 15 2.99 15.74 -9.29
N MET A 16 3.34 16.82 -8.59
CA MET A 16 3.81 16.75 -7.20
C MET A 16 2.74 16.14 -6.28
N LYS A 17 1.49 16.61 -6.36
CA LYS A 17 0.39 16.05 -5.55
C LYS A 17 0.14 14.57 -5.85
N TRP A 18 0.25 14.18 -7.12
CA TRP A 18 0.15 12.76 -7.51
C TRP A 18 1.28 11.93 -6.92
N CYS A 19 2.51 12.43 -6.89
CA CYS A 19 3.63 11.75 -6.23
C CYS A 19 3.42 11.63 -4.72
N GLU A 20 3.03 12.72 -4.05
CA GLU A 20 2.75 12.72 -2.60
C GLU A 20 1.66 11.68 -2.22
N GLN A 21 0.60 11.58 -3.02
CA GLN A 21 -0.44 10.57 -2.84
C GLN A 21 0.08 9.15 -3.03
N LYS A 22 0.94 8.92 -4.02
CA LYS A 22 1.55 7.61 -4.25
C LYS A 22 2.51 7.22 -3.14
N ASP A 23 3.31 8.16 -2.66
CA ASP A 23 4.25 7.92 -1.56
C ASP A 23 3.50 7.53 -0.29
N TYR A 24 2.40 8.24 0.02
CA TYR A 24 1.51 7.87 1.13
C TYR A 24 0.94 6.45 0.99
N LEU A 25 0.44 6.08 -0.19
CA LEU A 25 -0.09 4.73 -0.42
C LEU A 25 0.99 3.66 -0.31
N LEU A 26 2.20 3.93 -0.80
CA LEU A 26 3.34 3.02 -0.68
C LEU A 26 3.75 2.81 0.77
N GLU A 27 3.75 3.87 1.59
CA GLU A 27 4.03 3.78 3.02
C GLU A 27 3.00 2.87 3.71
N LYS A 28 1.70 3.02 3.38
CA LYS A 28 0.64 2.14 3.88
C LYS A 28 0.77 0.69 3.44
N ILE A 29 1.14 0.44 2.19
CA ILE A 29 1.43 -0.93 1.73
C ILE A 29 2.60 -1.51 2.52
N ASN A 30 3.66 -0.73 2.73
CA ASN A 30 4.84 -1.19 3.46
C ASN A 30 4.54 -1.53 4.92
N GLU A 31 3.74 -0.70 5.63
CA GLU A 31 3.24 -1.00 6.98
C GLU A 31 2.56 -2.39 7.00
N LYS A 32 1.65 -2.65 6.06
CA LYS A 32 0.91 -3.92 5.98
C LYS A 32 1.79 -5.11 5.65
N LEU A 33 2.79 -4.94 4.78
CA LEU A 33 3.74 -6.01 4.46
C LEU A 33 4.64 -6.36 5.65
N GLU A 34 5.05 -5.38 6.47
CA GLU A 34 5.79 -5.65 7.70
C GLU A 34 4.91 -6.33 8.76
N GLU A 35 3.61 -6.01 8.84
CA GLU A 35 2.64 -6.75 9.66
C GLU A 35 2.55 -8.23 9.21
N MET A 36 2.39 -8.49 7.90
CA MET A 36 2.34 -9.85 7.35
C MET A 36 3.63 -10.64 7.64
N LYS A 37 4.79 -9.99 7.51
CA LYS A 37 6.09 -10.57 7.83
C LYS A 37 6.20 -10.92 9.31
N SER A 38 5.71 -10.06 10.19
CA SER A 38 5.71 -10.32 11.64
C SER A 38 4.88 -11.56 11.98
N ILE A 39 3.71 -11.73 11.35
CA ILE A 39 2.89 -12.95 11.48
C ILE A 39 3.65 -14.18 10.97
N ALA A 40 4.31 -14.08 9.80
CA ALA A 40 5.05 -15.19 9.22
C ALA A 40 6.25 -15.62 10.08
N VAL A 41 6.98 -14.66 10.66
CA VAL A 41 8.09 -14.93 11.60
C VAL A 41 7.55 -15.63 12.85
N TYR A 42 6.50 -15.09 13.47
CA TYR A 42 5.87 -15.68 14.64
C TYR A 42 5.40 -17.11 14.39
N ALA A 43 4.79 -17.38 13.23
CA ALA A 43 4.30 -18.70 12.87
C ALA A 43 5.40 -19.76 12.63
N VAL A 44 6.64 -19.32 12.38
CA VAL A 44 7.80 -20.20 12.21
C VAL A 44 8.47 -20.49 13.55
N GLU A 45 8.47 -19.53 14.47
CA GLU A 45 9.16 -19.64 15.75
C GLU A 45 8.35 -20.42 16.80
N GLU A 46 7.02 -20.43 16.70
CA GLU A 46 6.13 -21.00 17.71
C GLU A 46 5.49 -22.34 17.29
N GLU A 47 5.28 -23.23 18.27
CA GLU A 47 4.45 -24.44 18.09
C GLU A 47 2.97 -24.08 18.12
N LEU A 48 2.44 -23.64 16.98
CA LEU A 48 1.04 -23.23 16.88
C LEU A 48 0.08 -24.41 16.77
N SER A 49 -0.99 -24.35 17.56
CA SER A 49 -2.18 -25.19 17.44
C SER A 49 -2.93 -24.93 16.13
N ALA A 50 -3.84 -25.84 15.77
CA ALA A 50 -4.66 -25.67 14.56
C ALA A 50 -5.53 -24.41 14.60
N SER A 51 -6.06 -24.03 15.76
CA SER A 51 -6.86 -22.82 15.94
C SER A 51 -6.03 -21.54 15.77
N GLU A 52 -4.83 -21.50 16.34
CA GLU A 52 -3.93 -20.34 16.20
C GLU A 52 -3.48 -20.19 14.75
N ARG A 53 -3.15 -21.30 14.07
CA ARG A 53 -2.84 -21.26 12.63
C ARG A 53 -4.00 -20.73 11.81
N GLN A 54 -5.24 -21.11 12.14
CA GLN A 54 -6.40 -20.61 11.43
C GLN A 54 -6.53 -19.09 11.63
N GLU A 55 -6.41 -18.61 12.87
CA GLU A 55 -6.49 -17.19 13.20
C GLU A 55 -5.43 -16.37 12.47
N LEU A 56 -4.17 -16.82 12.47
CA LEU A 56 -3.09 -16.14 11.74
C LEU A 56 -3.33 -16.13 10.22
N ASN A 57 -3.92 -17.19 9.65
CA ASN A 57 -4.29 -17.21 8.24
C ASN A 57 -5.42 -16.22 7.93
N GLU A 58 -6.40 -16.08 8.81
CA GLU A 58 -7.46 -15.08 8.67
C GLU A 58 -6.88 -13.65 8.70
N GLN A 59 -5.95 -13.38 9.62
CA GLN A 59 -5.23 -12.10 9.68
C GLN A 59 -4.40 -11.84 8.40
N LEU A 60 -3.65 -12.83 7.91
CA LEU A 60 -2.89 -12.70 6.66
C LEU A 60 -3.79 -12.43 5.45
N ASN A 61 -4.94 -13.11 5.37
CA ASN A 61 -5.90 -12.90 4.30
C ASN A 61 -6.49 -11.49 4.34
N TYR A 62 -6.81 -10.98 5.53
CA TYR A 62 -7.26 -9.60 5.71
C TYR A 62 -6.21 -8.60 5.22
N LEU A 63 -4.96 -8.74 5.66
CA LEU A 63 -3.86 -7.86 5.24
C LEU A 63 -3.61 -7.92 3.72
N LYS A 64 -3.72 -9.10 3.12
CA LYS A 64 -3.62 -9.25 1.66
C LYS A 64 -4.69 -8.45 0.93
N VAL A 65 -5.94 -8.51 1.39
CA VAL A 65 -7.05 -7.74 0.84
C VAL A 65 -6.80 -6.23 0.98
N GLU A 66 -6.29 -5.77 2.13
CA GLU A 66 -5.94 -4.34 2.31
C GLU A 66 -4.84 -3.89 1.35
N VAL A 67 -3.79 -4.71 1.16
CA VAL A 67 -2.73 -4.42 0.19
C VAL A 67 -3.28 -4.34 -1.23
N ASP A 68 -4.13 -5.29 -1.64
CA ASP A 68 -4.75 -5.29 -2.97
C ASP A 68 -5.61 -4.02 -3.17
N MET A 69 -6.37 -3.61 -2.15
CA MET A 69 -7.15 -2.36 -2.18
C MET A 69 -6.26 -1.12 -2.31
N LEU A 70 -5.15 -1.03 -1.58
CA LEU A 70 -4.21 0.09 -1.67
C LEU A 70 -3.52 0.14 -3.04
N GLN A 71 -3.09 -1.01 -3.57
CA GLN A 71 -2.50 -1.10 -4.90
C GLN A 71 -3.49 -0.66 -6.00
N SER A 72 -4.78 -0.99 -5.86
CA SER A 72 -5.81 -0.56 -6.80
C SER A 72 -5.96 0.96 -6.85
N GLN A 73 -5.69 1.68 -5.74
CA GLN A 73 -5.73 3.14 -5.68
C GLN A 73 -4.51 3.80 -6.35
N MET A 74 -3.43 3.04 -6.59
CA MET A 74 -2.23 3.53 -7.26
C MET A 74 -2.31 3.43 -8.79
N GLN A 75 -3.22 2.61 -9.33
CA GLN A 75 -3.41 2.46 -10.77
C GLN A 75 -3.86 3.82 -11.33
N PRO A 76 -3.10 4.43 -12.25
CA PRO A 76 -3.59 5.62 -12.93
C PRO A 76 -4.87 5.23 -13.66
N THR A 77 -5.94 5.99 -13.49
CA THR A 77 -7.02 6.00 -14.47
C THR A 77 -6.41 6.55 -15.75
N ILE A 78 -5.81 5.67 -16.56
CA ILE A 78 -5.29 6.01 -17.88
C ILE A 78 -6.54 6.31 -18.73
N HIS A 79 -6.88 7.60 -18.85
CA HIS A 79 -7.82 8.13 -19.81
C HIS A 79 -7.18 9.30 -20.54
#